data_AF-A0A8J6VFW0-F1
#
_entry.id   AF-A0A8J6VFW0-F1
#
_cell.length_a   1.000
_cell.length_b   1.000
_cell.length_c   1.000
_cell.angle_alpha   90.00
_cell.angle_beta   90.00
_cell.angle_gamma   90.00
#
_symmetry.space_group_name_H-M   'P 1'
#
loop_
_entity.id
_entity.type
_entity.pdbx_description
1 polymer ?
#
loop_
_entity_poly.entity_id
_entity_poly.type
_entity_poly.pdbx_seq_one_letter_code
_entity_poly.pdbx_strand_id
1 'polypeptide(L)'
;MKNVLGVTNFYKELIKGTFIDAFARSVLNIAKLPHRGEVINRQDTAFTTQFMSRVLTNHSNSIDVGCNTGDFLIKILQLSPLGYHYAFEPIPRLANRL
;
A
#
# COMPACT_ATOMS: atom_id res chain seq x y z
N MET A 1 -24.76 -5.75 -24.85
CA MET A 1 -23.63 -5.88 -23.89
C MET A 1 -23.82 -6.96 -22.80
N LYS A 2 -25.00 -7.57 -22.62
CA LYS A 2 -25.23 -8.62 -21.58
C LYS A 2 -24.70 -10.02 -21.95
N ASN A 3 -24.53 -10.36 -23.24
CA ASN A 3 -24.11 -11.70 -23.67
C ASN A 3 -22.62 -12.02 -23.49
N VAL A 4 -21.72 -11.02 -23.55
CA VAL A 4 -20.27 -11.26 -23.47
C VAL A 4 -19.85 -11.66 -22.05
N LEU A 5 -20.46 -11.06 -21.03
CA LEU A 5 -20.18 -11.33 -19.62
C LEU A 5 -20.59 -12.74 -19.19
N GLY A 6 -21.63 -13.31 -19.80
CA GLY A 6 -22.09 -14.68 -19.50
C GLY A 6 -21.11 -15.75 -19.99
N VAL A 7 -20.52 -15.55 -21.17
CA VAL A 7 -19.56 -16.48 -21.77
C VAL A 7 -18.26 -16.52 -20.96
N THR A 8 -17.76 -15.37 -20.50
CA THR A 8 -16.52 -15.31 -19.71
C THR A 8 -16.65 -16.01 -18.36
N ASN A 9 -17.83 -15.92 -17.73
CA ASN A 9 -18.09 -16.61 -16.47
C ASN A 9 -18.17 -18.14 -16.65
N PHE A 10 -18.74 -18.61 -17.76
CA PHE A 10 -18.81 -20.04 -18.05
C PHE A 10 -17.42 -20.69 -18.18
N TYR A 11 -16.50 -20.06 -18.94
CA TYR A 11 -15.12 -20.57 -19.06
C TYR A 11 -14.35 -20.53 -17.74
N LYS A 12 -14.58 -19.52 -16.89
CA LYS A 12 -13.96 -19.45 -15.57
C LYS A 12 -14.40 -20.60 -14.67
N GLU A 13 -15.68 -20.96 -14.69
CA GLU A 13 -16.18 -22.13 -13.93
C GLU A 13 -15.63 -23.45 -14.48
N LEU A 14 -15.44 -23.56 -15.81
CA LEU A 14 -14.89 -24.76 -16.43
C LEU A 14 -13.41 -25.00 -16.11
N ILE A 15 -12.64 -23.92 -15.94
CA ILE A 15 -11.19 -23.98 -15.67
C ILE A 15 -10.92 -24.24 -14.18
N LYS A 16 -11.79 -23.77 -13.27
CA LYS A 16 -11.66 -23.98 -11.83
C LYS A 16 -11.62 -25.48 -11.51
N GLY A 17 -10.54 -25.93 -10.87
CA GLY A 17 -10.33 -27.34 -10.51
C GLY A 17 -9.61 -28.18 -11.57
N THR A 18 -9.22 -27.59 -12.71
CA THR A 18 -8.37 -28.26 -13.70
C THR A 18 -6.89 -28.07 -13.38
N PHE A 19 -6.03 -28.92 -13.95
CA PHE A 19 -4.57 -28.77 -13.86
C PHE A 19 -4.06 -27.41 -14.39
N ILE A 20 -4.82 -26.77 -15.27
CA ILE A 20 -4.50 -25.47 -15.86
C ILE A 20 -4.88 -24.32 -14.91
N ASP A 21 -5.72 -24.55 -13.88
CA ASP A 21 -6.13 -23.50 -12.93
C ASP A 21 -4.92 -22.91 -12.18
N ALA A 22 -3.98 -23.77 -11.75
CA ALA A 22 -2.75 -23.32 -11.10
C ALA A 22 -1.91 -22.45 -12.03
N PHE A 23 -1.77 -22.85 -13.30
CA PHE A 23 -1.06 -22.09 -14.31
C PHE A 23 -1.76 -20.75 -14.63
N ALA A 24 -3.08 -20.77 -14.81
CA ALA A 24 -3.89 -19.59 -15.07
C ALA A 24 -3.81 -18.58 -13.91
N ARG A 25 -3.86 -19.04 -12.65
CA ARG A 25 -3.66 -18.19 -11.47
C ARG A 25 -2.26 -17.60 -11.40
N SER A 26 -1.24 -18.38 -11.76
CA SER A 26 0.16 -17.91 -11.79
C SER A 26 0.34 -16.81 -12.84
N VAL A 27 -0.15 -17.03 -14.06
CA VAL A 27 -0.13 -16.03 -15.14
C VAL A 27 -0.92 -14.79 -14.75
N LEU A 28 -2.10 -14.94 -14.16
CA LEU A 28 -2.89 -13.80 -13.67
C LEU A 28 -2.19 -13.03 -12.55
N ASN A 29 -1.46 -13.69 -11.64
CA ASN A 29 -0.71 -12.99 -10.60
C ASN A 29 0.48 -12.22 -11.17
N ILE A 30 1.14 -12.72 -12.20
CA ILE A 30 2.22 -12.01 -12.89
C ILE A 30 1.67 -10.85 -13.74
N ALA A 31 0.51 -11.06 -14.37
CA ALA A 31 -0.15 -10.07 -15.21
C ALA A 31 -1.00 -9.05 -14.43
N LYS A 32 -1.13 -9.20 -13.09
CA LYS A 32 -1.79 -8.21 -12.23
C LYS A 32 -0.95 -6.94 -12.24
N LEU A 33 -1.30 -6.05 -13.17
CA LEU A 33 -0.88 -4.66 -13.12
C LEU A 33 -1.31 -4.09 -11.75
N PRO A 34 -0.45 -3.28 -11.12
CA PRO A 34 -0.79 -2.66 -9.85
C PRO A 34 -2.13 -1.94 -10.00
N HIS A 35 -3.03 -2.16 -9.04
CA HIS A 35 -4.31 -1.49 -9.07
C HIS A 35 -4.08 0.02 -9.09
N ARG A 36 -4.90 0.78 -9.83
CA ARG A 36 -4.75 2.23 -9.97
C ARG A 36 -4.56 2.94 -8.62
N GLY A 37 -5.23 2.46 -7.57
CA GLY A 37 -5.08 2.98 -6.20
C GLY A 37 -3.69 2.78 -5.60
N GLU A 38 -3.00 1.67 -5.90
CA GLU A 38 -1.63 1.42 -5.42
C GLU A 38 -0.62 2.35 -6.08
N VAL A 39 -0.81 2.63 -7.37
CA VAL A 39 0.06 3.57 -8.12
C VAL A 39 -0.10 4.98 -7.57
N ILE A 40 -1.33 5.42 -7.33
CA ILE A 40 -1.63 6.73 -6.74
C ILE A 40 -1.04 6.83 -5.34
N ASN A 41 -1.27 5.83 -4.47
CA ASN A 41 -0.69 5.82 -3.12
C ASN A 41 0.84 5.96 -3.15
N ARG A 42 1.54 5.24 -4.05
CA ARG A 42 3.00 5.36 -4.17
C ARG A 42 3.44 6.76 -4.58
N GLN A 43 2.73 7.40 -5.50
CA GLN A 43 3.00 8.78 -5.91
C GLN A 43 2.76 9.76 -4.76
N ASP A 44 1.65 9.60 -4.04
CA ASP A 44 1.31 10.42 -2.88
C ASP A 44 2.34 10.28 -1.75
N THR A 45 2.82 9.05 -1.48
CA THR A 45 3.92 8.82 -0.53
C THR A 45 5.20 9.55 -0.94
N ALA A 46 5.54 9.52 -2.24
CA ALA A 46 6.73 10.19 -2.75
C ALA A 46 6.62 11.72 -2.61
N PHE A 47 5.47 12.30 -2.98
CA PHE A 47 5.24 13.75 -2.84
C PHE A 47 5.22 14.18 -1.38
N THR A 48 4.58 13.40 -0.51
CA THR A 48 4.56 13.67 0.93
C THR A 48 5.98 13.68 1.50
N THR A 49 6.80 12.68 1.14
CA THR A 49 8.21 12.61 1.56
C THR A 49 9.02 13.82 1.08
N GLN A 50 8.80 14.26 -0.16
CA GLN A 50 9.46 15.44 -0.73
C GLN A 50 9.01 16.74 -0.06
N PHE A 51 7.73 16.84 0.28
CA PHE A 51 7.20 17.97 1.02
C PHE A 51 7.80 18.04 2.43
N MET A 52 7.81 16.91 3.15
CA MET A 52 8.44 16.79 4.47
C MET A 52 9.88 17.25 4.48
N SER A 53 10.69 16.86 3.48
CA SER A 53 12.10 17.26 3.40
C SER A 53 12.31 18.77 3.17
N ARG A 54 11.27 19.49 2.72
CA ARG A 54 11.32 20.96 2.53
C ARG A 54 10.85 21.73 3.75
N VAL A 55 9.96 21.14 4.56
CA VAL A 55 9.28 21.85 5.66
C VAL A 55 9.78 21.44 7.05
N LEU A 56 10.24 20.20 7.22
CA LEU A 56 10.77 19.74 8.50
C LEU A 56 12.16 20.33 8.72
N THR A 57 12.37 20.77 9.95
CA THR A 57 13.68 21.20 10.47
C THR A 57 14.20 20.14 11.44
N ASN A 58 15.43 20.27 11.89
CA ASN A 58 16.04 19.30 12.82
C ASN A 58 15.27 19.14 14.15
N HIS A 59 14.44 20.12 14.54
CA HIS A 59 13.71 20.19 15.81
C HIS A 59 12.19 20.22 15.64
N SER A 60 11.69 19.96 14.44
CA SER A 60 10.25 19.93 14.19
C SER A 60 9.60 18.81 15.01
N ASN A 61 8.46 19.09 15.65
CA ASN A 61 7.70 18.04 16.32
C ASN A 61 6.69 17.42 15.35
N SER A 62 6.25 16.19 15.58
CA SER A 62 5.26 15.55 14.70
C SER A 62 4.34 14.59 15.43
N ILE A 63 3.12 14.48 14.92
CA ILE A 63 2.14 13.47 15.33
C ILE A 63 1.72 12.72 14.08
N ASP A 64 2.00 11.42 14.03
CA ASP A 64 1.62 10.53 12.93
C ASP A 64 0.42 9.67 13.36
N VAL A 65 -0.74 9.88 12.74
CA VAL A 65 -2.00 9.22 13.11
C VAL A 65 -2.36 8.17 12.06
N GLY A 66 -2.50 6.91 12.47
CA GLY A 66 -2.69 5.79 11.55
C GLY A 66 -1.38 5.41 10.84
N CYS A 67 -0.28 5.38 11.59
CA CYS A 67 1.07 5.24 11.04
C CYS A 67 1.37 3.85 10.42
N ASN A 68 0.48 2.87 10.53
CA ASN A 68 0.55 1.56 9.87
C ASN A 68 1.88 0.83 10.08
N THR A 69 2.79 0.86 9.10
CA THR A 69 4.13 0.24 9.12
C THR A 69 5.22 1.18 9.62
N GLY A 70 4.91 2.45 9.90
CA GLY A 70 5.84 3.44 10.40
C GLY A 70 6.70 4.10 9.30
N ASP A 71 6.38 3.94 8.01
CA ASP A 71 7.21 4.45 6.91
C ASP A 71 7.40 5.98 6.99
N PHE A 72 6.34 6.72 7.33
CA PHE A 72 6.45 8.17 7.54
C PHE A 72 7.16 8.52 8.85
N LEU A 73 6.90 7.79 9.95
CA LEU A 73 7.62 7.95 11.21
C LEU A 73 9.14 7.84 11.03
N ILE A 74 9.61 6.83 10.28
CA ILE A 74 11.04 6.67 9.97
C ILE A 74 11.56 7.91 9.25
N LYS A 75 10.81 8.43 8.28
CA LYS A 75 11.22 9.62 7.55
C LYS A 75 11.23 10.87 8.43
N ILE A 76 10.26 11.02 9.33
CA ILE A 76 10.21 12.09 10.32
C ILE A 76 11.48 12.05 11.20
N LEU A 77 11.82 10.89 11.75
CA LEU A 77 12.99 10.73 12.63
C LEU A 77 14.30 11.03 11.89
N GLN A 78 14.39 10.71 10.60
CA GLN A 78 15.56 11.05 9.77
C GLN A 78 15.68 12.56 9.51
N LEU A 79 14.56 13.25 9.28
CA LEU A 79 14.54 14.66 8.89
C LEU A 79 14.54 15.60 10.10
N SER A 80 14.05 15.14 11.25
CA SER A 80 13.86 15.94 12.45
C SER A 80 14.30 15.21 13.75
N PRO A 81 15.52 14.66 13.82
CA PRO A 81 15.95 13.79 14.92
C PRO A 81 15.96 14.42 16.32
N LEU A 82 15.92 15.76 16.43
CA LEU A 82 15.88 16.46 17.72
C LEU A 82 14.46 16.91 18.11
N GLY A 83 13.45 16.51 17.33
CA GLY A 83 12.05 16.77 17.62
C GLY A 83 11.43 15.73 18.56
N TYR A 84 10.31 16.10 19.17
CA TYR A 84 9.44 15.19 19.90
C TYR A 84 8.36 14.66 18.95
N HIS A 85 8.32 13.34 18.78
CA HIS A 85 7.45 12.68 17.84
C HIS A 85 6.55 11.64 18.52
N TYR A 86 5.28 11.63 18.12
CA TYR A 86 4.31 10.65 18.57
C TYR A 86 3.71 9.96 17.35
N ALA A 87 3.58 8.64 17.42
CA ALA A 87 2.93 7.86 16.38
C ALA A 87 1.83 6.99 17.01
N PHE A 88 0.68 6.94 16.36
CA PHE A 88 -0.48 6.21 16.82
C PHE A 88 -0.95 5.27 15.71
N GLU A 89 -1.18 4.01 16.04
CA GLU A 89 -1.77 3.02 15.15
C GLU A 89 -2.94 2.33 15.86
N PRO A 90 -4.19 2.50 15.39
CA PRO A 90 -5.35 1.95 16.08
C PRO A 90 -5.44 0.42 16.02
N ILE A 91 -4.77 -0.24 15.06
CA ILE A 91 -4.78 -1.70 14.94
C ILE A 91 -3.70 -2.29 15.85
N PRO A 92 -4.04 -3.02 16.93
CA PRO A 92 -3.06 -3.46 17.93
C PRO A 92 -1.91 -4.30 17.35
N ARG A 93 -2.21 -5.17 16.38
CA ARG A 93 -1.18 -5.99 15.72
C ARG A 93 -0.18 -5.16 14.93
N LEU A 94 -0.59 -4.02 14.36
CA LEU A 94 0.31 -3.13 13.64
C LEU A 94 1.05 -2.23 14.63
N ALA A 95 0.37 -1.71 15.65
CA ALA A 95 0.99 -0.94 16.72
C ALA A 95 2.13 -1.69 17.42
N ASN A 96 1.95 -2.99 17.67
CA ASN A 96 2.98 -3.85 18.28
C ASN A 96 4.22 -4.08 17.39
N ARG A 97 4.23 -3.61 16.14
CA ARG A 97 5.35 -3.74 15.20
C ARG A 97 6.13 -2.43 15.02
N LEU A 98 5.66 -1.35 15.64
CA LEU A 98 6.26 -0.02 15.59
C LEU A 98 7.36 0.15 16.64
#